data_AF-A0A8I0H621-F1
#
_entry.id   AF-A0A8I0H621-F1
#
_cell.length_a   1.000
_cell.length_b   1.000
_cell.length_c   1.000
_cell.angle_alpha   90.00
_cell.angle_beta   90.00
_cell.angle_gamma   90.00
#
_symmetry.space_group_name_H-M   'P 1'
#
loop_
_entity.id
_entity.type
_entity.pdbx_description
1 polymer ?
#
loop_
_entity_poly.entity_id
_entity_poly.type
_entity_poly.pdbx_seq_one_letter_code
_entity_poly.pdbx_strand_id
1 'polypeptide(L)'
;AGEYKGRSITAPEDTSVRPTTGKVKEAIFAMLMNDIYDAVTVDLFAGTGNLGLEALSRGARKCYFGDNSRDSLRLIKENIAHCRAEDKSVVIA
;
A
#
# COMPACT_ATOMS: atom_id res chain seq x y z
N ALA A 1 -8.42 8.48 4.38
CA ALA A 1 -8.09 9.91 4.15
C ALA A 1 -6.96 9.97 3.12
N GLY A 2 -6.47 11.15 2.73
CA GLY A 2 -5.37 11.26 1.76
C GLY A 2 -5.78 11.30 0.29
N GLU A 3 -4.78 11.43 -0.58
CA GLU A 3 -4.91 11.68 -2.02
C GLU A 3 -5.68 10.59 -2.78
N TYR A 4 -5.63 9.33 -2.30
CA TYR A 4 -6.26 8.17 -2.94
C TYR A 4 -7.61 7.79 -2.32
N LYS A 5 -8.19 8.65 -1.47
CA LYS A 5 -9.46 8.38 -0.80
C LYS A 5 -10.57 8.05 -1.81
N GLY A 6 -11.29 6.95 -1.55
CA GLY A 6 -12.44 6.51 -2.36
C GLY A 6 -12.11 5.55 -3.50
N ARG A 7 -10.82 5.29 -3.76
CA ARG A 7 -10.41 4.25 -4.71
C ARG A 7 -10.43 2.89 -4.02
N SER A 8 -11.19 1.96 -4.58
CA SER A 8 -11.18 0.56 -4.10
C SER A 8 -9.86 -0.09 -4.53
N ILE A 9 -9.21 -0.77 -3.59
CA ILE A 9 -8.05 -1.60 -3.88
C ILE A 9 -8.57 -2.96 -4.30
N THR A 10 -8.04 -3.51 -5.40
CA THR A 10 -8.37 -4.86 -5.85
C THR A 10 -7.92 -5.86 -4.79
N ALA A 11 -8.87 -6.63 -4.28
CA ALA A 11 -8.62 -7.73 -3.37
C ALA A 11 -8.20 -8.98 -4.15
N PRO A 12 -7.45 -9.92 -3.54
CA PRO A 12 -7.21 -11.22 -4.17
C PRO A 12 -8.54 -11.96 -4.35
N GLU A 13 -8.58 -12.82 -5.37
CA GLU A 13 -9.75 -13.67 -5.65
C GLU A 13 -9.93 -14.79 -4.61
N ASP A 14 -8.88 -15.07 -3.82
CA ASP A 14 -8.86 -16.08 -2.78
C ASP A 14 -8.55 -15.49 -1.38
N THR A 15 -8.47 -16.36 -0.37
CA THR A 15 -8.14 -15.99 1.01
C THR A 15 -6.64 -15.99 1.30
N SER A 16 -5.78 -16.09 0.27
CA SER A 16 -4.33 -16.18 0.44
C SER A 16 -3.73 -14.93 1.08
N VAL A 17 -4.35 -13.76 0.84
CA VAL A 17 -4.00 -12.52 1.52
C VAL A 17 -5.05 -12.21 2.59
N ARG A 18 -4.62 -12.31 3.85
CA ARG A 18 -5.46 -11.89 4.98
C ARG A 18 -5.68 -10.37 4.89
N PRO A 19 -6.92 -9.88 4.84
CA PRO A 19 -7.18 -8.44 4.75
C PRO A 19 -6.77 -7.75 6.05
N THR A 20 -5.98 -6.68 5.95
CA THR A 20 -5.81 -5.74 7.06
C THR A 20 -7.10 -4.96 7.22
N THR A 21 -7.73 -5.07 8.40
CA THR A 21 -8.99 -4.35 8.66
C THR A 21 -8.76 -2.84 8.64
N GLY A 22 -9.79 -2.08 8.25
CA GLY A 22 -9.74 -0.62 8.26
C GLY A 22 -9.30 -0.04 9.61
N LYS A 23 -9.77 -0.64 10.72
CA LYS A 23 -9.40 -0.24 12.09
C LYS A 23 -7.90 -0.37 12.38
N VAL A 24 -7.29 -1.49 11.98
CA VAL A 24 -5.83 -1.70 12.18
C VAL A 24 -5.03 -0.71 11.35
N LYS A 25 -5.43 -0.50 10.09
CA LYS A 25 -4.79 0.49 9.22
C LYS A 25 -4.87 1.89 9.80
N GLU A 26 -6.05 2.32 10.27
CA GLU A 26 -6.24 3.62 10.90
C GLU A 26 -5.38 3.79 12.15
N ALA A 27 -5.31 2.78 13.02
CA ALA A 27 -4.48 2.81 14.22
C ALA A 27 -2.99 2.98 13.89
N ILE A 28 -2.46 2.24 12.91
CA ILE A 28 -1.07 2.34 12.46
C ILE A 28 -0.75 3.77 12.01
N PHE A 29 -1.56 4.34 11.13
CA PHE A 29 -1.28 5.68 10.62
C PHE A 29 -1.63 6.81 11.60
N ALA A 30 -2.44 6.55 12.62
CA ALA A 30 -2.61 7.47 13.74
C ALA A 30 -1.32 7.55 14.56
N MET A 31 -0.66 6.41 14.80
CA MET A 31 0.63 6.37 15.51
C MET A 31 1.77 7.00 14.70
N LEU A 32 1.78 6.81 13.37
CA LEU A 32 2.83 7.29 12.48
C LEU A 32 2.57 8.69 11.88
N MET A 33 1.51 9.39 12.31
CA MET A 33 1.01 10.59 11.62
C MET A 33 2.08 11.67 11.39
N ASN A 34 2.98 11.86 12.36
CA ASN A 34 4.02 12.90 12.31
C ASN A 34 5.25 12.48 11.49
N ASP A 35 5.41 11.20 11.18
CA ASP A 35 6.61 10.64 10.57
C ASP A 35 6.40 10.25 9.10
N ILE A 36 5.17 10.35 8.57
CA ILE A 36 4.83 9.87 7.23
C ILE A 36 5.12 10.89 6.12
N TYR A 37 4.98 12.19 6.40
CA TYR A 37 5.16 13.21 5.38
C TYR A 37 6.60 13.22 4.84
N ASP A 38 6.76 13.18 3.51
CA ASP A 38 8.04 13.12 2.79
C ASP A 38 8.92 11.89 3.14
N ALA A 39 8.36 10.91 3.85
CA ALA A 39 9.08 9.70 4.24
C ALA A 39 9.31 8.75 3.05
N VAL A 40 10.32 7.89 3.21
CA VAL A 40 10.52 6.72 2.35
C VAL A 40 10.07 5.50 3.14
N THR A 41 9.08 4.77 2.63
CA THR A 41 8.49 3.61 3.31
C THR A 41 8.82 2.32 2.58
N VAL A 42 8.78 1.22 3.32
CA VAL A 42 8.93 -0.14 2.79
C VAL A 42 7.75 -0.97 3.32
N ASP A 43 6.97 -1.53 2.42
CA ASP A 43 5.86 -2.45 2.70
C ASP A 43 6.30 -3.86 2.30
N LEU A 44 6.65 -4.68 3.31
CA LEU A 44 7.07 -6.07 3.13
C LEU A 44 5.90 -7.00 3.44
N PHE A 45 5.81 -8.11 2.72
CA PHE A 45 4.62 -8.98 2.73
C PHE A 45 3.38 -8.18 2.33
N ALA A 46 3.57 -7.32 1.32
CA ALA A 46 2.63 -6.27 0.96
C ALA A 46 1.26 -6.80 0.54
N GLY A 47 1.17 -8.05 0.07
CA GLY A 47 -0.09 -8.66 -0.37
C GLY A 47 -0.71 -7.87 -1.53
N THR A 48 -1.68 -7.00 -1.22
CA THR A 48 -2.30 -6.10 -2.21
C THR A 48 -1.64 -4.71 -2.29
N GLY A 49 -0.70 -4.40 -1.39
CA GLY A 49 -0.06 -3.08 -1.27
C GLY A 49 -0.90 -2.04 -0.52
N ASN A 50 -1.94 -2.47 0.21
CA ASN A 50 -2.89 -1.56 0.88
C ASN A 50 -2.21 -0.60 1.89
N LEU A 51 -1.21 -1.06 2.63
CA LEU A 51 -0.51 -0.22 3.61
C LEU A 51 0.44 0.76 2.94
N GLY A 52 1.29 0.31 2.01
CA GLY A 52 2.19 1.18 1.27
C GLY A 52 1.45 2.25 0.45
N LEU A 53 0.34 1.88 -0.20
CA LEU A 53 -0.49 2.85 -0.92
C LEU A 53 -1.17 3.86 0.01
N GLU A 54 -1.57 3.45 1.21
CA GLU A 54 -2.10 4.38 2.21
C GLU A 54 -1.00 5.34 2.71
N ALA A 55 0.24 4.87 2.86
CA ALA A 55 1.37 5.74 3.21
C ALA A 55 1.61 6.80 2.13
N LEU A 56 1.61 6.40 0.85
CA LEU A 56 1.71 7.32 -0.29
C LEU A 56 0.54 8.32 -0.32
N SER A 57 -0.69 7.84 -0.11
CA SER A 57 -1.89 8.68 -0.02
C SER A 57 -1.79 9.76 1.07
N ARG A 58 -1.05 9.47 2.15
CA ARG A 58 -0.83 10.36 3.30
C ARG A 58 0.40 11.25 3.20
N GLY A 59 1.11 11.21 2.07
CA GLY A 59 2.20 12.14 1.78
C GLY A 59 3.61 11.55 1.90
N ALA A 60 3.76 10.24 2.01
CA ALA A 60 5.07 9.61 1.82
C ALA A 60 5.61 9.91 0.42
N ARG A 61 6.91 10.19 0.32
CA ARG A 61 7.60 10.53 -0.94
C ARG A 61 7.75 9.31 -1.85
N LYS A 62 8.08 8.16 -1.26
CA LYS A 62 8.37 6.93 -1.99
C LYS A 62 7.95 5.72 -1.15
N CYS A 63 7.45 4.66 -1.81
CA CYS A 63 7.18 3.38 -1.17
C CYS A 63 7.79 2.23 -1.98
N TYR A 64 8.49 1.33 -1.29
CA TYR A 64 8.99 0.08 -1.84
C TYR A 64 8.07 -1.05 -1.41
N PHE A 65 7.61 -1.86 -2.35
CA PHE A 65 6.68 -2.96 -2.12
C PHE A 65 7.39 -4.29 -2.38
N GLY A 66 7.44 -5.17 -1.38
CA GLY A 66 8.05 -6.49 -1.49
C GLY A 66 7.10 -7.61 -1.09
N ASP A 67 7.02 -8.64 -1.93
CA ASP A 67 6.28 -9.87 -1.63
C ASP A 67 6.89 -11.06 -2.39
N ASN A 68 6.83 -12.26 -1.80
CA ASN A 68 7.32 -13.48 -2.42
C ASN A 68 6.26 -14.14 -3.34
N SER A 69 4.99 -13.83 -3.14
CA SER A 69 3.90 -14.34 -3.97
C SER A 69 3.83 -13.60 -5.29
N ARG A 70 3.87 -14.35 -6.41
CA ARG A 70 3.70 -13.78 -7.75
C ARG A 70 2.34 -13.10 -7.93
N ASP A 71 1.30 -13.65 -7.32
CA ASP A 71 -0.05 -13.08 -7.38
C ASP A 71 -0.11 -11.75 -6.62
N SER A 72 0.53 -11.67 -5.46
CA SER A 72 0.66 -10.43 -4.70
C SER A 72 1.45 -9.37 -5.48
N LEU A 73 2.57 -9.74 -6.09
CA LEU A 73 3.34 -8.82 -6.96
C LEU A 73 2.51 -8.31 -8.15
N ARG A 74 1.63 -9.14 -8.73
CA ARG A 74 0.69 -8.71 -9.76
C ARG A 74 -0.33 -7.71 -9.21
N LEU A 75 -0.99 -8.05 -8.10
CA LEU A 75 -2.00 -7.20 -7.45
C LEU A 75 -1.42 -5.85 -7.02
N ILE A 76 -0.21 -5.83 -6.47
CA ILE A 76 0.50 -4.60 -6.11
C ILE A 76 0.64 -3.70 -7.33
N LYS A 77 1.09 -4.23 -8.47
CA LYS A 77 1.24 -3.43 -9.71
C LYS A 77 -0.08 -2.89 -10.22
N GLU A 78 -1.13 -3.72 -10.20
CA GLU A 78 -2.48 -3.30 -10.60
C GLU A 78 -3.02 -2.18 -9.71
N ASN A 79 -2.85 -2.30 -8.40
CA ASN A 79 -3.31 -1.31 -7.43
C ASN A 79 -2.49 -0.01 -7.47
N ILE A 80 -1.17 -0.09 -7.72
CA ILE A 80 -0.33 1.08 -7.98
C ILE A 80 -0.87 1.85 -9.20
N ALA A 81 -1.14 1.14 -10.30
CA ALA A 81 -1.66 1.77 -11.53
C ALA A 81 -3.06 2.37 -11.32
N HIS A 82 -3.94 1.67 -10.62
CA HIS A 82 -5.27 2.18 -10.26
C HIS A 82 -5.19 3.44 -9.39
N CYS A 83 -4.20 3.51 -8.49
CA CYS A 83 -3.93 4.68 -7.67
C CYS A 83 -3.13 5.79 -8.40
N ARG A 84 -2.63 5.53 -9.62
CA ARG A 84 -1.74 6.43 -10.36
C ARG A 84 -0.51 6.83 -9.53
N ALA A 85 0.07 5.84 -8.84
CA ALA A 85 1.13 6.01 -7.86
C ALA A 85 2.50 5.51 -8.37
N GLU A 86 2.63 5.24 -9.67
CA GLU A 86 3.80 4.62 -10.31
C GLU A 86 5.09 5.41 -10.00
N ASP A 87 5.07 6.73 -10.15
CA ASP A 87 6.25 7.59 -9.94
C ASP A 87 6.81 7.51 -8.51
N LYS A 88 5.92 7.23 -7.54
CA LYS A 88 6.25 7.15 -6.12
C LYS A 88 6.47 5.70 -5.65
N SER A 89 6.30 4.70 -6.51
CA SER A 89 6.32 3.28 -6.14
C SER A 89 7.48 2.53 -6.77
N VAL A 90 8.03 1.56 -6.04
CA VAL A 90 9.01 0.59 -6.55
C VAL A 90 8.60 -0.80 -6.10
N VAL A 91 8.46 -1.75 -7.02
CA VAL A 91 8.17 -3.15 -6.68
C VAL A 91 9.48 -3.93 -6.68
N ILE A 92 9.85 -4.49 -5.53
CA ILE A 92 11.01 -5.36 -5.35
C ILE A 92 10.54 -6.82 -5.35
N ALA A 93 11.20 -7.65 -6.17
CA ALA A 93 10.91 -9.08 -6.32
C ALA A 93 11.95 -9.92 -5.57
#